data_AF-A0A2G9NC41-F1
#
_entry.id   AF-A0A2G9NC41-F1
#
_cell.length_a   1.000
_cell.length_b   1.000
_cell.length_c   1.000
_cell.angle_alpha   90.00
_cell.angle_beta   90.00
_cell.angle_gamma   90.00
#
_symmetry.space_group_name_H-M   'P 1'
#
loop_
_entity.id
_entity.type
_entity.pdbx_description
1 polymer ?
#
loop_
_entity_poly.entity_id
_entity_poly.type
_entity_poly.pdbx_seq_one_letter_code
_entity_poly.pdbx_strand_id
1 'polypeptide(L)'
;MKEAAVEDLHQYRNLSEFFRRKLKPQARPVCDSHSVISPADGKILHFGRVKNCEVEQVKGVTYSLESFLGPQTWTDNLPVTKTSFQDQLVTQEGNELYHCVIYLAPGDYHCFHSPTDWNVYHRRHFPGSLMSVNPGVARWIKELFCYNERVVLTGSWKHGFFSLTAVGATNVGSIRIYFDR
;
A
#
# COMPACT_ATOMS: atom_id res chain seq x y z
N MET A 1 11.68 3.20 22.01
CA MET A 1 11.01 2.07 22.69
C MET A 1 9.77 2.43 23.50
N LYS A 2 9.62 3.66 24.03
CA LYS A 2 8.50 4.05 24.90
C LYS A 2 7.08 3.81 24.36
N GLU A 3 6.90 3.76 23.03
CA GLU A 3 5.60 3.50 22.39
C GLU A 3 5.30 2.00 22.20
N ALA A 4 6.33 1.14 22.28
CA ALA A 4 6.17 -0.29 22.10
C ALA A 4 5.41 -0.89 23.30
N ALA A 5 4.55 -1.88 23.03
CA ALA A 5 3.85 -2.61 24.08
C ALA A 5 4.84 -3.36 24.99
N VAL A 6 5.93 -3.86 24.41
CA VAL A 6 7.08 -4.43 25.13
C VAL A 6 8.28 -3.52 24.89
N GLU A 7 8.71 -2.80 25.92
CA GLU A 7 9.78 -1.80 25.80
C GLU A 7 11.18 -2.43 25.83
N ASP A 8 11.34 -3.53 26.56
CA ASP A 8 12.61 -4.23 26.72
C ASP A 8 12.96 -5.01 25.45
N LEU A 9 14.12 -4.69 24.86
CA LEU A 9 14.62 -5.33 23.65
C LEU A 9 14.96 -6.81 23.87
N HIS A 10 15.35 -7.21 25.09
CA HIS A 10 15.72 -8.59 25.40
C HIS A 10 14.54 -9.55 25.42
N GLN A 11 13.31 -9.04 25.41
CA GLN A 11 12.10 -9.87 25.36
C GLN A 11 11.73 -10.34 23.94
N TYR A 12 12.36 -9.79 22.91
CA TYR A 12 12.16 -10.22 21.53
C TYR A 12 13.14 -11.35 21.18
N ARG A 13 12.63 -12.47 20.65
CA ARG A 13 13.46 -13.66 20.34
C ARG A 13 14.39 -13.44 19.16
N ASN A 14 14.01 -12.55 18.25
CA ASN A 14 14.77 -12.22 17.05
C ASN A 14 14.37 -10.85 16.49
N LEU A 15 15.15 -10.36 15.53
CA LEU A 15 14.92 -9.08 14.88
C LEU A 15 13.55 -9.01 14.18
N SER A 16 13.10 -10.09 13.56
CA SER A 16 11.81 -10.13 12.84
C SER A 16 10.60 -9.99 13.78
N GLU A 17 10.71 -10.46 15.03
CA GLU A 17 9.71 -10.24 16.07
C GLU A 17 9.70 -8.79 16.56
N PHE A 18 10.89 -8.22 16.79
CA PHE A 18 11.05 -6.81 17.11
C PHE A 18 10.54 -5.87 16.02
N PHE A 19 10.79 -6.22 14.75
CA PHE A 19 10.38 -5.43 13.59
C PHE A 19 8.86 -5.29 13.50
N ARG A 20 8.14 -6.36 13.86
CA ARG A 20 6.66 -6.41 13.94
C ARG A 20 6.14 -6.26 15.37
N ARG A 21 6.89 -5.57 16.24
CA ARG A 21 6.47 -5.27 17.62
C ARG A 21 5.09 -4.65 17.65
N LYS A 22 4.30 -4.96 18.68
CA LYS A 22 3.04 -4.26 18.93
C LYS A 22 3.32 -2.90 19.58
N LEU A 23 2.49 -1.91 19.27
CA LEU A 23 2.47 -0.63 19.97
C LEU A 23 1.49 -0.68 21.15
N LYS A 24 1.66 0.23 22.10
CA LYS A 24 0.67 0.46 23.17
C LYS A 24 -0.66 0.92 22.55
N PRO A 25 -1.83 0.47 23.06
CA PRO A 25 -3.14 0.82 22.49
C PRO A 25 -3.37 2.32 22.34
N GLN A 26 -2.89 3.12 23.30
CA GLN A 26 -3.01 4.57 23.33
C GLN A 26 -1.99 5.32 22.46
N ALA A 27 -1.03 4.63 21.83
CA ALA A 27 0.04 5.28 21.08
C ALA A 27 -0.45 5.88 19.74
N ARG A 28 -1.54 5.34 19.18
CA ARG A 28 -2.12 5.75 17.89
C ARG A 28 -3.65 5.83 18.01
N PRO A 29 -4.19 6.89 18.65
CA PRO A 29 -5.63 7.09 18.67
C PRO A 29 -6.15 7.29 17.24
N VAL A 30 -7.23 6.57 16.91
CA VAL A 30 -7.90 6.67 15.61
C VAL A 30 -8.83 7.89 15.63
N CYS A 31 -8.84 8.64 14.53
CA CYS A 31 -9.68 9.81 14.38
C CYS A 31 -10.98 9.44 13.65
N ASP A 32 -12.11 9.55 14.34
CA ASP A 32 -13.41 9.13 13.81
C ASP A 32 -14.08 10.19 12.91
N SER A 33 -13.54 11.41 12.85
CA SER A 33 -14.12 12.52 12.08
C SER A 33 -13.68 12.56 10.62
N HIS A 34 -12.69 11.76 10.23
CA HIS A 34 -12.12 11.76 8.88
C HIS A 34 -12.50 10.48 8.14
N SER A 35 -12.76 10.61 6.84
CA SER A 35 -13.17 9.48 6.00
C SER A 35 -12.03 8.52 5.66
N VAL A 36 -10.79 8.99 5.74
CA VAL A 36 -9.57 8.22 5.48
C VAL A 36 -8.52 8.68 6.48
N ILE A 37 -7.84 7.74 7.12
CA ILE A 37 -6.73 7.97 8.04
C ILE A 37 -5.44 7.32 7.51
N SER A 38 -4.29 7.62 8.12
CA SER A 38 -3.04 6.98 7.71
C SER A 38 -3.09 5.48 7.99
N PRO A 39 -2.78 4.61 7.00
CA PRO A 39 -2.74 3.16 7.22
C PRO A 39 -1.48 2.72 7.97
N ALA A 40 -0.43 3.54 8.03
CA ALA A 40 0.85 3.16 8.62
C ALA A 40 1.62 4.36 9.19
N ASP A 41 2.56 4.08 10.08
CA ASP A 41 3.62 5.03 10.45
C ASP A 41 4.60 5.13 9.29
N GLY A 42 5.13 6.32 9.00
CA GLY A 42 6.14 6.49 7.97
C GLY A 42 6.14 7.87 7.34
N LYS A 43 6.75 7.97 6.16
CA LYS A 43 6.89 9.21 5.41
C LYS A 43 6.15 9.13 4.08
N ILE A 44 5.27 10.11 3.83
CA ILE A 44 4.68 10.30 2.49
C ILE A 44 5.80 10.63 1.50
N LEU A 45 6.00 9.78 0.50
CA LEU A 45 6.94 10.03 -0.60
C LEU A 45 6.30 10.83 -1.72
N HIS A 46 5.05 10.46 -2.05
CA HIS A 46 4.26 11.11 -3.07
C HIS A 46 2.78 10.87 -2.82
N PHE A 47 1.94 11.84 -3.17
CA PHE A 47 0.50 11.68 -3.22
C PHE A 47 -0.07 12.60 -4.30
N GLY A 48 -1.21 12.24 -4.89
CA GLY A 48 -1.82 13.07 -5.92
C GLY A 48 -2.84 12.32 -6.75
N ARG A 49 -3.34 13.02 -7.77
CA ARG A 49 -4.27 12.45 -8.76
C ARG A 49 -3.52 11.53 -9.71
N VAL A 50 -4.07 10.34 -9.96
CA VAL A 50 -3.61 9.45 -11.03
C VAL A 50 -3.94 10.09 -12.38
N LYS A 51 -2.96 10.22 -13.26
CA LYS A 51 -3.13 10.78 -14.60
C LYS A 51 -2.56 9.80 -15.62
N ASN A 52 -3.25 9.63 -16.75
CA ASN A 52 -2.80 8.78 -17.87
C ASN A 52 -2.48 7.33 -17.45
N CYS A 53 -3.22 6.76 -16.48
CA CYS A 53 -2.92 5.45 -15.90
C CYS A 53 -1.51 5.31 -15.29
N GLU A 54 -0.86 6.42 -14.95
CA GLU A 54 0.45 6.43 -14.30
C GLU A 54 0.38 6.97 -12.88
N VAL A 55 1.27 6.45 -12.04
CA VAL A 55 1.44 6.82 -10.65
C VAL A 55 2.87 7.28 -10.44
N GLU A 56 3.05 8.40 -9.73
CA GLU A 56 4.40 8.90 -9.42
C GLU A 56 4.98 8.14 -8.22
N GLN A 57 6.14 7.52 -8.43
CA GLN A 57 6.91 6.80 -7.41
C GLN A 57 7.67 7.78 -6.52
N VAL A 58 8.45 8.65 -7.17
CA VAL A 58 9.22 9.73 -6.55
C VAL A 58 9.62 10.72 -7.63
N LYS A 59 9.45 12.02 -7.37
CA LYS A 59 9.90 13.17 -8.18
C LYS A 59 10.32 12.82 -9.61
N GLY A 60 9.34 12.71 -10.51
CA GLY A 60 9.55 12.52 -11.95
C GLY A 60 9.76 11.08 -12.42
N VAL A 61 9.76 10.09 -11.53
CA VAL A 61 9.75 8.67 -11.87
C VAL A 61 8.34 8.12 -11.70
N THR A 62 7.74 7.65 -12.79
CA THR A 62 6.38 7.08 -12.81
C THR A 62 6.40 5.57 -13.06
N TYR A 63 5.27 4.92 -12.75
CA TYR A 63 4.98 3.52 -13.07
C TYR A 63 3.53 3.35 -13.52
N SER A 64 3.29 2.36 -14.37
CA SER A 64 1.94 2.04 -14.82
C SER A 64 1.06 1.47 -13.69
N LEU A 65 -0.12 2.05 -13.51
CA LEU A 65 -1.13 1.58 -12.57
C LEU A 65 -1.63 0.17 -12.95
N GLU A 66 -1.75 -0.12 -14.24
CA GLU A 66 -2.14 -1.43 -14.75
C GLU A 66 -1.06 -2.47 -14.44
N SER A 67 0.21 -2.16 -14.69
CA SER A 67 1.32 -3.06 -14.32
C SER A 67 1.36 -3.31 -12.81
N PHE A 68 1.04 -2.29 -12.01
CA PHE A 68 1.08 -2.35 -10.55
C PHE A 68 -0.06 -3.20 -9.95
N LEU A 69 -1.30 -2.93 -10.35
CA LEU A 69 -2.49 -3.63 -9.83
C LEU A 69 -2.74 -4.96 -10.57
N GLY A 70 -2.20 -5.10 -11.77
CA GLY A 70 -2.44 -6.19 -12.72
C GLY A 70 -3.81 -6.10 -13.40
N PRO A 71 -4.10 -7.03 -14.34
CA PRO A 71 -5.31 -7.00 -15.14
C PRO A 71 -6.58 -7.11 -14.29
N GLN A 72 -7.67 -6.47 -14.72
CA GLN A 72 -8.95 -6.54 -14.02
C GLN A 72 -9.72 -7.81 -14.45
N THR A 73 -9.30 -8.95 -13.92
CA THR A 73 -9.86 -10.28 -14.25
C THR A 73 -11.19 -10.59 -13.56
N TRP A 74 -11.76 -9.61 -12.86
CA TRP A 74 -12.92 -9.78 -11.98
C TRP A 74 -14.17 -9.09 -12.50
N THR A 75 -14.03 -8.39 -13.63
CA THR A 75 -15.09 -7.64 -14.28
C THR A 75 -15.47 -8.34 -15.57
N ASP A 76 -16.07 -9.52 -15.45
CA ASP A 76 -16.51 -10.33 -16.60
C ASP A 76 -17.60 -9.63 -17.45
N ASN A 77 -18.17 -8.51 -16.99
CA ASN A 77 -19.28 -7.80 -17.64
C ASN A 77 -19.07 -6.28 -17.76
N LEU A 78 -17.83 -5.79 -17.87
CA LEU A 78 -17.64 -4.36 -18.16
C LEU A 78 -18.09 -4.06 -19.59
N PRO A 79 -18.91 -3.01 -19.81
CA PRO A 79 -19.19 -2.56 -21.16
C PRO A 79 -17.88 -2.22 -21.86
N VAL A 80 -17.74 -2.66 -23.12
CA VAL A 80 -16.59 -2.45 -24.02
C VAL A 80 -16.26 -0.96 -24.23
N THR A 81 -17.05 -0.05 -23.66
CA THR A 81 -16.92 1.40 -23.80
C THR A 81 -15.81 2.03 -22.96
N LYS A 82 -15.27 1.35 -21.95
CA LYS A 82 -14.16 1.89 -21.13
C LYS A 82 -12.81 1.62 -21.79
N THR A 83 -12.21 2.67 -22.35
CA THR A 83 -11.02 2.58 -23.20
C THR A 83 -9.70 2.55 -22.43
N SER A 84 -9.64 3.07 -21.20
CA SER A 84 -8.43 3.02 -20.37
C SER A 84 -8.62 2.22 -19.08
N PHE A 85 -7.52 1.67 -18.55
CA PHE A 85 -7.52 0.95 -17.27
C PHE A 85 -8.02 1.83 -16.11
N GLN A 86 -7.63 3.12 -16.10
CA GLN A 86 -8.10 4.10 -15.13
C GLN A 86 -9.62 4.25 -15.16
N ASP A 87 -10.23 4.31 -16.34
CA ASP A 87 -11.69 4.42 -16.46
C ASP A 87 -12.39 3.20 -15.87
N GLN A 88 -11.81 2.00 -16.04
CA GLN A 88 -12.36 0.75 -15.48
C GLN A 88 -12.42 0.80 -13.95
N LEU A 89 -11.45 1.44 -13.31
CA LEU A 89 -11.39 1.62 -11.86
C LEU A 89 -12.28 2.75 -11.34
N VAL A 90 -12.57 3.79 -12.14
CA VAL A 90 -13.54 4.83 -11.77
C VAL A 90 -14.95 4.24 -11.84
N THR A 91 -15.48 3.84 -10.68
CA THR A 91 -16.76 3.13 -10.55
C THR A 91 -17.96 4.06 -10.31
N GLN A 92 -17.73 5.33 -10.00
CA GLN A 92 -18.77 6.34 -9.81
C GLN A 92 -18.49 7.53 -10.73
N GLU A 93 -19.55 8.05 -11.37
CA GLU A 93 -19.45 9.19 -12.26
C GLU A 93 -19.00 10.46 -11.51
N GLY A 94 -18.12 11.23 -12.13
CA GLY A 94 -17.55 12.45 -11.52
C GLY A 94 -16.40 12.21 -10.54
N ASN A 95 -16.09 10.95 -10.19
CA ASN A 95 -14.95 10.66 -9.31
C ASN A 95 -13.63 10.63 -10.08
N GLU A 96 -12.56 10.99 -9.38
CA GLU A 96 -11.17 10.87 -9.86
C GLU A 96 -10.39 9.92 -8.96
N LEU A 97 -9.37 9.26 -9.51
CA LEU A 97 -8.48 8.39 -8.74
C LEU A 97 -7.35 9.20 -8.10
N TYR A 98 -7.10 8.92 -6.82
CA TYR A 98 -5.99 9.46 -6.07
C TYR A 98 -5.13 8.33 -5.51
N HIS A 99 -3.85 8.63 -5.26
CA HIS A 99 -2.91 7.71 -4.65
C HIS A 99 -2.09 8.41 -3.57
N CYS A 100 -1.56 7.61 -2.64
CA CYS A 100 -0.60 8.04 -1.63
C CYS A 100 0.42 6.92 -1.41
N VAL A 101 1.71 7.25 -1.52
CA VAL A 101 2.83 6.34 -1.32
C VAL A 101 3.47 6.67 0.02
N ILE A 102 3.44 5.73 0.95
CA ILE A 102 4.00 5.87 2.30
C ILE A 102 5.19 4.93 2.44
N TYR A 103 6.35 5.49 2.78
CA TYR A 103 7.57 4.75 3.06
C TYR A 103 7.74 4.51 4.55
N LEU A 104 7.88 3.24 4.92
CA LEU A 104 8.21 2.79 6.27
C LEU A 104 9.74 2.65 6.36
N ALA A 105 10.37 3.52 7.16
CA ALA A 105 11.79 3.41 7.46
C ALA A 105 12.03 2.29 8.48
N PRO A 106 13.23 1.66 8.54
CA PRO A 106 13.49 0.51 9.43
C PRO A 106 13.19 0.73 10.93
N GLY A 107 13.19 1.97 11.41
CA GLY A 107 12.85 2.29 12.80
C GLY A 107 11.34 2.36 13.08
N ASP A 108 10.52 2.51 12.04
CA ASP A 108 9.09 2.70 12.15
C ASP A 108 8.39 1.42 12.64
N TYR A 109 7.12 1.55 12.97
CA TYR A 109 6.26 0.42 13.25
C TYR A 109 5.87 -0.29 11.95
N HIS A 110 6.30 -1.54 11.76
CA HIS A 110 6.08 -2.30 10.52
C HIS A 110 4.84 -3.19 10.57
N CYS A 111 3.72 -2.61 10.98
CA CYS A 111 2.42 -3.11 10.56
C CYS A 111 1.64 -1.98 9.91
N PHE A 112 0.73 -2.37 9.03
CA PHE A 112 -0.21 -1.46 8.39
C PHE A 112 -1.63 -1.90 8.73
N HIS A 113 -2.54 -0.93 8.67
CA HIS A 113 -3.92 -1.02 9.09
C HIS A 113 -4.83 -0.56 7.96
N SER A 114 -6.13 -0.85 8.11
CA SER A 114 -7.12 -0.32 7.19
C SER A 114 -7.24 1.20 7.36
N PRO A 115 -7.11 2.00 6.31
CA PRO A 115 -7.21 3.46 6.40
C PRO A 115 -8.67 3.97 6.43
N THR A 116 -9.64 3.11 6.09
CA THR A 116 -11.07 3.39 6.06
C THR A 116 -11.83 2.08 6.24
N ASP A 117 -13.13 2.13 6.43
CA ASP A 117 -14.02 0.98 6.20
C ASP A 117 -14.14 0.73 4.68
N TRP A 118 -13.88 -0.51 4.27
CA TRP A 118 -13.96 -0.95 2.88
C TRP A 118 -14.04 -2.48 2.82
N ASN A 119 -14.54 -2.99 1.70
CA ASN A 119 -14.63 -4.42 1.43
C ASN A 119 -13.51 -4.81 0.47
N VAL A 120 -12.63 -5.71 0.90
CA VAL A 120 -11.62 -6.32 0.03
C VAL A 120 -12.28 -7.46 -0.75
N TYR A 121 -12.30 -7.36 -2.07
CA TYR A 121 -12.85 -8.40 -2.94
C TYR A 121 -11.76 -9.30 -3.49
N HIS A 122 -10.57 -8.75 -3.73
CA HIS A 122 -9.50 -9.47 -4.37
C HIS A 122 -8.16 -9.22 -3.71
N ARG A 123 -7.39 -10.30 -3.61
CA ARG A 123 -6.02 -10.30 -3.12
C ARG A 123 -5.15 -10.94 -4.19
N ARG A 124 -4.13 -10.21 -4.63
CA ARG A 124 -3.20 -10.67 -5.68
C ARG A 124 -1.77 -10.61 -5.16
N HIS A 125 -1.05 -11.72 -5.29
CA HIS A 125 0.39 -11.77 -5.04
C HIS A 125 1.12 -11.54 -6.36
N PHE A 126 2.07 -10.62 -6.36
CA PHE A 126 3.06 -10.52 -7.43
C PHE A 126 4.41 -10.95 -6.86
N PRO A 127 4.93 -12.13 -7.24
CA PRO A 127 6.31 -12.46 -6.94
C PRO A 127 7.23 -11.48 -7.68
N GLY A 128 8.34 -11.12 -7.05
CA GLY A 128 9.25 -10.13 -7.59
C GLY A 128 10.55 -10.06 -6.81
N SER A 129 11.37 -9.07 -7.16
CA SER A 129 12.63 -8.79 -6.46
C SER A 129 12.39 -8.14 -5.10
N LEU A 130 13.44 -8.02 -4.29
CA LEU A 130 13.40 -7.27 -3.03
C LEU A 130 14.42 -6.14 -3.09
N MET A 131 14.28 -5.25 -4.07
CA MET A 131 15.15 -4.08 -4.20
C MET A 131 14.83 -3.06 -3.10
N SER A 132 15.81 -2.21 -2.78
CA SER A 132 15.64 -1.19 -1.75
C SER A 132 14.67 -0.11 -2.21
N VAL A 133 13.61 0.10 -1.43
CA VAL A 133 12.62 1.17 -1.63
C VAL A 133 13.04 2.49 -0.97
N ASN A 134 14.28 2.59 -0.47
CA ASN A 134 14.79 3.84 0.08
C ASN A 134 14.68 4.96 -0.97
N PRO A 135 14.21 6.17 -0.60
CA PRO A 135 14.03 7.28 -1.55
C PRO A 135 15.26 7.65 -2.38
N GLY A 136 16.47 7.39 -1.85
CA GLY A 136 17.72 7.54 -2.61
C GLY A 136 17.79 6.60 -3.80
N VAL A 137 17.45 5.33 -3.62
CA VAL A 137 17.50 4.26 -4.64
C VAL A 137 16.28 4.32 -5.56
N ALA A 138 15.08 4.55 -5.00
CA ALA A 138 13.83 4.62 -5.75
C ALA A 138 13.81 5.72 -6.82
N ARG A 139 14.66 6.75 -6.70
CA ARG A 139 14.81 7.78 -7.74
C ARG A 139 15.53 7.30 -9.01
N TRP A 140 16.31 6.23 -8.93
CA TRP A 140 17.14 5.76 -10.04
C TRP A 140 16.53 4.59 -10.81
N ILE A 141 15.55 3.91 -10.20
CA ILE A 141 14.97 2.69 -10.76
C ILE A 141 13.51 2.98 -11.14
N LYS A 142 13.28 3.10 -12.45
CA LYS A 142 11.92 3.23 -13.01
C LYS A 142 11.12 1.97 -12.65
N GLU A 143 9.85 2.16 -12.31
CA GLU A 143 8.92 1.05 -11.98
C GLU A 143 9.38 0.12 -10.86
N LEU A 144 10.21 0.59 -9.93
CA LEU A 144 10.74 -0.21 -8.81
C LEU A 144 9.62 -0.96 -8.06
N PHE A 145 8.50 -0.29 -7.81
CA PHE A 145 7.38 -0.90 -7.09
C PHE A 145 6.67 -2.02 -7.89
N CYS A 146 6.75 -2.00 -9.22
CA CYS A 146 6.21 -3.06 -10.07
C CYS A 146 7.16 -4.27 -10.16
N TYR A 147 8.47 -4.05 -10.01
CA TYR A 147 9.47 -5.12 -9.97
C TYR A 147 9.54 -5.83 -8.64
N ASN A 148 9.27 -5.11 -7.55
CA ASN A 148 9.35 -5.70 -6.23
C ASN A 148 8.19 -6.66 -5.95
N GLU A 149 8.46 -7.66 -5.14
CA GLU A 149 7.44 -8.52 -4.55
C GLU A 149 6.39 -7.66 -3.84
N ARG A 150 5.11 -7.90 -4.10
CA ARG A 150 4.02 -7.13 -3.50
C ARG A 150 2.74 -7.92 -3.38
N VAL A 151 1.91 -7.51 -2.42
CA VAL A 151 0.53 -7.99 -2.25
C VAL A 151 -0.41 -6.82 -2.47
N VAL A 152 -1.26 -6.95 -3.49
CA VAL A 152 -2.28 -5.96 -3.85
C VAL A 152 -3.62 -6.43 -3.31
N LEU A 153 -4.30 -5.57 -2.56
CA LEU A 153 -5.67 -5.76 -2.13
C LEU A 153 -6.55 -4.75 -2.88
N THR A 154 -7.57 -5.22 -3.59
CA THR A 154 -8.54 -4.36 -4.28
C THR A 154 -9.95 -4.64 -3.83
N GLY A 155 -10.79 -3.61 -3.88
CA GLY A 155 -12.09 -3.64 -3.27
C GLY A 155 -12.90 -2.38 -3.53
N SER A 156 -13.89 -2.15 -2.68
CA SER A 156 -14.67 -0.92 -2.69
C SER A 156 -14.84 -0.32 -1.30
N TRP A 157 -14.91 1.00 -1.25
CA TRP A 157 -15.28 1.79 -0.09
C TRP A 157 -16.47 2.70 -0.45
N LYS A 158 -16.92 3.54 0.49
CA LYS A 158 -18.12 4.38 0.28
C LYS A 158 -18.08 5.29 -0.97
N HIS A 159 -16.90 5.62 -1.50
CA HIS A 159 -16.75 6.44 -2.72
C HIS A 159 -16.26 5.65 -3.96
N GLY A 160 -16.48 4.33 -3.99
CA GLY A 160 -16.19 3.51 -5.17
C GLY A 160 -14.95 2.64 -4.99
N PHE A 161 -14.06 2.62 -5.99
CA PHE A 161 -12.88 1.75 -5.97
C PHE A 161 -11.89 2.12 -4.85
N PHE A 162 -11.33 1.11 -4.19
CA PHE A 162 -10.26 1.27 -3.22
C PHE A 162 -9.21 0.18 -3.39
N SER A 163 -7.94 0.53 -3.19
CA SER A 163 -6.83 -0.41 -3.23
C SER A 163 -5.82 -0.08 -2.14
N LEU A 164 -5.28 -1.13 -1.51
CA LEU A 164 -4.17 -1.05 -0.56
C LEU A 164 -3.12 -2.07 -0.96
N THR A 165 -1.88 -1.62 -1.18
CA THR A 165 -0.79 -2.49 -1.64
C THR A 165 0.38 -2.44 -0.67
N ALA A 166 0.82 -3.61 -0.20
CA ALA A 166 2.06 -3.77 0.52
C ALA A 166 3.17 -4.17 -0.46
N VAL A 167 4.24 -3.39 -0.51
CA VAL A 167 5.41 -3.64 -1.38
C VAL A 167 6.59 -4.06 -0.50
N GLY A 168 7.14 -5.24 -0.79
CA GLY A 168 8.33 -5.76 -0.13
C GLY A 168 9.59 -5.00 -0.51
N ALA A 169 10.61 -5.09 0.32
CA ALA A 169 11.91 -4.47 0.11
C ALA A 169 13.05 -5.37 0.63
N THR A 170 14.29 -4.97 0.36
CA THR A 170 15.47 -5.68 0.87
C THR A 170 15.38 -5.92 2.37
N ASN A 171 15.55 -7.17 2.81
CA ASN A 171 15.41 -7.65 4.20
C ASN A 171 13.99 -7.56 4.80
N VAL A 172 13.00 -7.00 4.08
CA VAL A 172 11.61 -6.84 4.50
C VAL A 172 10.69 -7.36 3.38
N GLY A 173 10.80 -8.66 3.08
CA GLY A 173 10.03 -9.31 2.00
C GLY A 173 8.78 -10.06 2.47
N SER A 174 8.72 -10.43 3.75
CA SER A 174 7.57 -11.19 4.26
C SER A 174 6.36 -10.28 4.47
N ILE A 175 5.30 -10.51 3.71
CA ILE A 175 4.02 -9.81 3.82
C ILE A 175 2.97 -10.78 4.37
N ARG A 176 2.31 -10.39 5.47
CA ARG A 176 1.23 -11.18 6.08
C ARG A 176 -0.04 -10.33 6.22
N ILE A 177 -1.15 -10.87 5.72
CA ILE A 177 -2.48 -10.29 5.85
C ILE A 177 -3.30 -11.16 6.81
N TYR A 178 -3.94 -10.58 7.82
CA TYR A 178 -4.54 -11.38 8.90
C TYR A 178 -5.84 -12.12 8.52
N PHE A 179 -6.55 -11.64 7.50
CA PHE A 179 -7.76 -12.28 6.97
C PHE A 179 -7.47 -13.28 5.84
N ASP A 180 -6.20 -13.40 5.42
CA ASP A 180 -5.72 -14.39 4.44
C ASP A 180 -5.34 -15.65 5.24
N ARG A 181 -6.30 -16.58 5.38
CA ARG A 181 -6.12 -17.89 6.02
C ARG A 181 -6.51 -19.01 5.09
#